data_AF-A0A7X2HQJ6-F1
#
_entry.id   AF-A0A7X2HQJ6-F1
#
_cell.length_a   1.000
_cell.length_b   1.000
_cell.length_c   1.000
_cell.angle_alpha   90.00
_cell.angle_beta   90.00
_cell.angle_gamma   90.00
#
_symmetry.space_group_name_H-M   'P 1'
#
loop_
_entity.id
_entity.type
_entity.pdbx_description
1 polymer ?
#
loop_
_entity_poly.entity_id
_entity_poly.type
_entity_poly.pdbx_seq_one_letter_code
_entity_poly.pdbx_strand_id
1 'polypeptide(L)' 'MSHCKVYGTKPDNGPGQLAAQAARDRVNQAHPAWAVTLAYDSGTTTAVYTSAVASADDLARAFETEFPQYTAVGY' A
#
# COMPACT_ATOMS: atom_id res chain seq x y z
N MET A 1 -7.42 12.73 -4.46
CA MET A 1 -6.55 11.88 -3.64
C MET A 1 -6.95 10.45 -3.90
N SER A 2 -5.97 9.58 -4.11
CA SER A 2 -6.19 8.19 -4.44
C SER A 2 -5.79 7.31 -3.27
N HIS A 3 -6.55 6.25 -3.02
CA HIS A 3 -6.26 5.30 -1.97
C HIS A 3 -5.94 3.94 -2.57
N CYS A 4 -5.09 3.18 -1.88
CA CYS A 4 -4.77 1.80 -2.21
C CYS A 4 -4.74 0.99 -0.92
N LYS A 5 -5.57 -0.04 -0.83
CA LYS A 5 -5.53 -1.00 0.29
C LYS A 5 -4.75 -2.23 -0.12
N VAL A 6 -3.84 -2.69 0.72
CA VAL A 6 -3.12 -3.95 0.58
C VAL A 6 -3.55 -4.88 1.71
N TYR A 7 -4.06 -6.05 1.35
CA TYR A 7 -4.54 -7.08 2.27
C TYR A 7 -4.17 -8.48 1.75
N GLY A 8 -4.07 -9.46 2.65
CA GLY A 8 -3.72 -10.84 2.27
C GLY A 8 -4.90 -11.66 1.75
N THR A 9 -4.59 -12.88 1.29
CA THR A 9 -5.57 -13.89 0.85
C THR A 9 -6.54 -14.35 1.96
N LYS A 10 -6.26 -13.97 3.21
CA LYS A 10 -7.21 -14.02 4.32
C LYS A 10 -7.24 -12.65 5.01
N PRO A 11 -8.42 -12.17 5.45
CA PRO A 11 -8.56 -10.87 6.10
C PRO A 11 -7.69 -10.71 7.37
N ASP A 12 -7.18 -11.80 7.93
CA ASP A 12 -6.32 -11.83 9.12
C ASP A 12 -4.80 -11.88 8.82
N ASN A 13 -4.39 -11.94 7.54
CA ASN A 13 -2.99 -12.14 7.14
C ASN A 13 -2.51 -11.10 6.13
N GLY A 14 -2.72 -9.81 6.38
CA GLY A 14 -2.09 -8.76 5.57
C GLY A 14 -0.61 -8.53 5.89
N PRO A 15 0.06 -7.64 5.13
CA PRO A 15 1.47 -7.36 5.33
C PRO A 15 1.69 -6.77 6.71
N GLY A 16 2.63 -7.28 7.50
CA GLY A 16 2.93 -6.71 8.81
C GLY A 16 3.29 -5.23 8.70
N GLN A 17 2.99 -4.43 9.73
CA GLN A 17 3.22 -2.98 9.76
C GLN A 17 4.61 -2.56 9.24
N LEU A 18 5.63 -3.33 9.62
CA LEU A 18 7.02 -3.08 9.23
C LEU A 18 7.26 -3.26 7.73
N ALA A 19 6.66 -4.29 7.13
CA ALA A 19 6.68 -4.49 5.69
C ALA A 19 5.87 -3.40 4.97
N ALA A 20 4.73 -3.02 5.53
CA ALA A 20 3.89 -1.97 4.97
C ALA A 20 4.61 -0.62 4.93
N GLN A 21 5.33 -0.27 5.99
CA GLN A 21 6.17 0.93 6.08
C GLN A 21 7.33 0.88 5.07
N ALA A 22 8.03 -0.25 4.97
CA ALA A 22 9.12 -0.42 4.01
C ALA A 22 8.65 -0.24 2.56
N ALA A 23 7.48 -0.77 2.21
CA ALA A 23 6.90 -0.58 0.87
C ALA A 23 6.53 0.88 0.61
N ARG A 24 5.93 1.59 1.59
CA ARG A 24 5.67 3.04 1.49
C ARG A 24 6.97 3.79 1.17
N ASP A 25 8.03 3.52 1.93
CA ASP A 25 9.30 4.22 1.77
C ASP A 25 9.95 3.92 0.42
N ARG A 26 9.89 2.68 -0.07
CA ARG A 26 10.34 2.33 -1.42
C ARG A 26 9.54 3.03 -2.51
N VAL A 27 8.21 3.05 -2.41
CA VAL A 27 7.35 3.75 -3.38
C VAL A 27 7.63 5.25 -3.36
N ASN A 28 7.82 5.86 -2.19
CA ASN A 28 8.23 7.27 -2.09
C ASN A 28 9.66 7.51 -2.60
N GLN A 29 10.57 6.55 -2.46
CA GLN A 29 11.92 6.68 -2.99
C GLN A 29 11.94 6.58 -4.52
N ALA A 30 11.14 5.68 -5.09
CA ALA A 30 10.97 5.54 -6.54
C ALA A 30 10.16 6.72 -7.14
N HIS A 31 9.18 7.21 -6.39
CA HIS A 31 8.27 8.29 -6.79
C HIS A 31 8.20 9.37 -5.71
N PRO A 32 9.26 10.21 -5.57
CA PRO A 32 9.32 11.23 -4.52
C PRO A 32 8.20 12.27 -4.60
N ALA A 33 7.62 12.46 -5.79
CA ALA A 33 6.48 13.34 -5.98
C ALA A 33 5.15 12.78 -5.45
N TRP A 34 5.03 11.46 -5.24
CA TRP A 34 3.75 10.85 -4.84
C TRP A 34 3.38 11.10 -3.38
N ALA A 35 4.37 11.37 -2.52
CA ALA A 35 4.16 11.67 -1.09
C ALA A 35 3.17 10.70 -0.42
N VAL A 36 3.36 9.41 -0.66
CA VAL A 36 2.48 8.34 -0.18
C VAL A 36 2.51 8.29 1.35
N THR A 37 1.33 8.34 1.94
CA THR A 37 1.11 8.14 3.38
C THR A 37 0.58 6.74 3.62
N LEU A 38 0.87 6.17 4.80
CA LEU A 38 0.42 4.84 5.21
C LEU A 38 -0.45 4.97 6.46
N ALA A 39 -1.67 4.44 6.39
CA ALA A 39 -2.52 4.13 7.51
C ALA A 39 -2.57 2.60 7.66
N TYR A 40 -1.98 2.08 8.73
CA TYR A 40 -1.97 0.66 9.02
C TYR A 40 -2.98 0.34 10.13
N ASP A 41 -3.89 -0.58 9.86
CA ASP A 41 -4.81 -1.11 10.86
C ASP A 41 -4.32 -2.49 11.33
N SER A 42 -3.94 -2.59 12.61
CA SER A 42 -3.47 -3.83 13.21
C SER A 42 -4.58 -4.80 13.57
N GLY A 43 -5.84 -4.35 13.63
CA GLY A 43 -7.00 -5.18 13.93
C GLY A 43 -7.44 -6.02 12.73
N THR A 44 -7.28 -5.49 11.51
CA THR A 44 -7.58 -6.18 10.26
C THR A 44 -6.33 -6.48 9.42
N THR A 45 -5.12 -6.27 9.96
CA THR A 45 -3.84 -6.37 9.25
C THR A 45 -3.84 -5.65 7.88
N THR A 46 -4.59 -4.56 7.74
CA THR A 46 -4.80 -3.90 6.45
C THR A 46 -3.91 -2.68 6.35
N ALA A 47 -3.11 -2.59 5.28
CA ALA A 47 -2.29 -1.41 4.99
C ALA A 47 -2.99 -0.54 3.95
N VAL A 48 -3.34 0.70 4.32
CA VAL A 48 -3.99 1.67 3.44
C VAL A 48 -2.98 2.75 3.08
N TYR A 49 -2.66 2.87 1.80
CA TYR A 49 -1.77 3.85 1.24
C TYR A 49 -2.56 4.96 0.58
N THR A 50 -2.18 6.22 0.81
CA THR A 50 -2.87 7.37 0.23
C THR A 50 -1.86 8.30 -0.44
N SER A 51 -2.14 8.69 -1.68
CA SER A 51 -1.37 9.70 -2.43
C SER A 51 -2.28 10.79 -2.96
N ALA A 52 -1.79 12.04 -2.94
CA ALA A 52 -2.49 13.15 -3.58
C ALA A 52 -2.19 13.27 -5.08
N VAL A 53 -1.17 12.59 -5.57
CA VAL A 53 -0.56 12.83 -6.89
C VAL A 53 -0.65 11.60 -7.79
N ALA A 54 -0.51 10.40 -7.22
CA ALA A 54 -0.64 9.14 -7.95
C ALA A 54 -2.11 8.73 -8.12
N SER A 55 -2.40 8.03 -9.21
CA SER A 55 -3.70 7.40 -9.45
C SER A 55 -3.86 6.16 -8.57
N ALA A 56 -5.10 5.75 -8.29
CA ALA A 56 -5.37 4.52 -7.55
C ALA A 56 -4.78 3.28 -8.25
N ASP A 57 -4.82 3.25 -9.58
CA ASP A 57 -4.26 2.18 -10.42
C ASP A 57 -2.72 2.14 -10.36
N ASP A 58 -2.07 3.31 -10.45
CA ASP A 58 -0.61 3.44 -10.31
C ASP A 58 -0.13 2.97 -8.92
N LEU A 59 -0.85 3.37 -7.86
CA LEU A 59 -0.57 2.90 -6.51
C LEU A 59 -0.77 1.38 -6.40
N ALA A 60 -1.89 0.86 -6.91
CA ALA A 60 -2.16 -0.58 -6.89
C ALA A 60 -1.01 -1.35 -7.56
N ARG A 61 -0.61 -0.98 -8.78
CA ARG A 61 0.48 -1.66 -9.51
C ARG A 61 1.83 -1.55 -8.81
N ALA A 62 2.14 -0.38 -8.24
CA ALA A 62 3.36 -0.19 -7.45
C ALA A 62 3.38 -1.11 -6.22
N PHE A 63 2.27 -1.20 -5.50
CA PHE A 63 2.16 -2.06 -4.33
C PHE A 63 2.03 -3.55 -4.67
N GLU A 64 1.39 -3.94 -5.78
CA GLU A 64 1.39 -5.32 -6.28
C GLU A 64 2.82 -5.81 -6.55
N THR A 65 3.69 -4.92 -7.06
CA THR A 65 5.11 -5.25 -7.31
C THR A 65 5.88 -5.47 -6.02
N GLU A 66 5.65 -4.64 -5.00
CA GLU A 66 6.27 -4.81 -3.67
C GLU A 66 5.68 -6.00 -2.90
N PHE A 67 4.43 -6.35 -3.18
CA PHE A 67 3.64 -7.34 -2.47
C PHE A 67 2.98 -8.35 -3.42
N PRO A 68 3.75 -9.16 -4.18
CA PRO A 68 3.20 -10.09 -5.17
C PRO A 68 2.34 -11.21 -4.56
N GLN A 69 2.45 -11.42 -3.24
CA GLN A 69 1.69 -12.39 -2.46
C GLN A 69 0.44 -11.81 -1.80
N TYR A 70 0.22 -10.48 -1.87
CA TYR A 70 -0.92 -9.80 -1.29
C TYR A 70 -1.78 -9.18 -2.41
N THR A 71 -3.02 -8.86 -2.07
CA THR A 71 -3.95 -8.17 -2.96
C THR A 71 -3.89 -6.67 -2.69
N ALA A 72 -3.47 -5.89 -3.69
CA ALA A 72 -3.55 -4.43 -3.66
C ALA A 72 -4.76 -3.97 -4.48
N VAL A 73 -5.62 -3.13 -3.89
CA VAL A 73 -6.82 -2.60 -4.56
C VAL A 73 -6.84 -1.10 -4.40
N GLY A 74 -6.78 -0.39 -5.53
CA GLY A 74 -6.99 1.05 -5.60
C GLY A 74 -8.47 1.42 -5.51
N TYR A 75 -8.83 2.47 -4.77
CA TYR A 75 -10.19 3.04 -4.71
C TYR A 75 -10.19 4.54 -4.38
#